data_AF-A0A2V2UD47-F1
#
_entry.id   AF-A0A2V2UD47-F1
#
_cell.length_a   1.000
_cell.length_b   1.000
_cell.length_c   1.000
_cell.angle_alpha   90.00
_cell.angle_beta   90.00
_cell.angle_gamma   90.00
#
_symmetry.space_group_name_H-M   'P 1'
#
loop_
_entity.id
_entity.type
_entity.pdbx_description
1 polymer ?
#
loop_
_entity_poly.entity_id
_entity_poly.type
_entity_poly.pdbx_seq_one_letter_code
_entity_poly.pdbx_strand_id
1 'polypeptide(L)'
;MLVCLAVFISDFALVLLMTPKNKQILMAKPLIIIVVAAVVAMMTSFSVASMVSAQQQPGSKFGTIASLQNGKDGKPAWIVSGAWDLRNVNSTSPSFNATFNMVMLNGSAPHKHTITDFKMTGSPAKKNVASTYNGTSTVSLKNGPVTGVPISIKLMGPSAMSMWIDPGKTENHFGNTPLYGVQHRVK
;
A
#
# COMPACT_ATOMS: atom_id res chain seq x y z
N MET A 1 43.17 17.14 4.01
CA MET A 1 42.58 18.41 4.50
C MET A 1 43.68 19.42 4.86
N LEU A 2 44.68 19.60 3.99
CA LEU A 2 45.80 20.54 4.24
C LEU A 2 46.14 21.40 3.00
N VAL A 3 45.49 21.18 1.85
CA VAL A 3 45.74 21.93 0.60
C VAL A 3 44.80 23.15 0.45
N CYS A 4 43.64 23.16 1.12
CA CYS A 4 42.72 24.30 1.05
C CYS A 4 43.19 25.52 1.84
N LEU A 5 44.00 25.37 2.90
CA LEU A 5 44.34 26.50 3.78
C LEU A 5 45.36 27.46 3.16
N ALA A 6 46.20 26.99 2.24
CA ALA A 6 47.23 27.82 1.59
C ALA A 6 46.67 28.82 0.57
N VAL A 7 45.55 28.48 -0.10
CA VAL A 7 44.94 29.33 -1.14
C VAL A 7 44.21 30.53 -0.54
N PHE A 8 43.66 30.40 0.67
CA PHE A 8 42.93 31.50 1.33
C PHE A 8 43.84 32.61 1.88
N ILE A 9 45.09 32.29 2.24
CA ILE A 9 46.01 33.27 2.82
C ILE A 9 46.67 34.13 1.73
N SER A 10 46.92 33.59 0.53
CA SER A 10 47.52 34.36 -0.57
C SER A 10 46.59 35.42 -1.15
N ASP A 11 45.29 35.13 -1.21
CA ASP A 11 44.30 36.07 -1.76
C ASP A 11 44.05 37.27 -0.85
N PHE A 12 44.17 37.10 0.47
CA PHE A 12 43.97 38.19 1.43
C PHE A 12 45.13 39.21 1.41
N ALA A 13 46.36 38.74 1.21
CA ALA A 13 47.55 39.59 1.10
C ALA A 13 47.52 40.46 -0.17
N LEU A 14 47.01 39.92 -1.29
CA LEU A 14 46.91 40.65 -2.56
C LEU A 14 45.90 41.81 -2.48
N VAL A 15 44.81 41.64 -1.72
CA VAL A 15 43.78 42.67 -1.51
C VAL A 15 44.28 43.84 -0.65
N LEU A 16 45.26 43.62 0.25
CA LEU A 16 45.82 44.69 1.08
C LEU A 16 46.71 45.66 0.28
N LEU A 17 47.35 45.20 -0.80
CA LEU A 17 48.30 45.97 -1.62
C LEU A 17 47.67 46.71 -2.80
N MET A 18 46.34 46.61 -2.99
CA MET A 18 45.65 47.22 -4.14
C MET A 18 45.23 48.67 -3.90
N THR A 19 45.34 49.48 -4.96
CA THR A 19 44.92 50.89 -4.97
C THR A 19 43.41 51.04 -4.81
N PRO A 20 42.92 52.15 -4.21
CA PRO A 20 41.52 52.31 -3.80
C PRO A 20 40.50 52.22 -4.96
N LYS A 21 40.90 52.56 -6.19
CA LYS A 21 40.04 52.38 -7.39
C LYS A 21 39.76 50.91 -7.72
N ASN A 22 40.70 50.01 -7.45
CA ASN A 22 40.55 48.58 -7.78
C ASN A 22 39.80 47.79 -6.69
N LYS A 23 39.77 48.28 -5.44
CA LYS A 23 38.97 47.68 -4.35
C LYS A 23 37.47 47.76 -4.62
N GLN A 24 36.98 48.85 -5.23
CA GLN A 24 35.55 49.03 -5.53
C GLN A 24 35.05 48.05 -6.61
N ILE A 25 35.89 47.67 -7.57
CA ILE A 25 35.52 46.75 -8.67
C ILE A 25 35.46 45.29 -8.20
N LEU A 26 36.26 44.92 -7.19
CA LEU A 26 36.30 43.55 -6.66
C LEU A 26 35.20 43.28 -5.62
N MET A 27 34.73 44.30 -4.90
CA MET A 27 33.66 44.19 -3.88
C MET A 27 32.25 43.98 -4.46
N ALA A 28 32.05 44.17 -5.77
CA ALA A 28 30.77 43.90 -6.44
C ALA A 28 30.62 42.45 -6.94
N LYS A 29 31.70 41.67 -7.00
CA LYS A 29 31.71 40.28 -7.48
C LYS A 29 31.34 39.17 -6.46
N PRO A 30 31.48 39.32 -5.12
CA PRO A 30 31.09 38.26 -4.21
C PRO A 30 29.58 38.17 -4.01
N LEU A 31 28.80 39.21 -4.35
CA LEU A 31 27.34 39.20 -4.21
C LEU A 31 26.67 38.27 -5.24
N ILE A 32 27.19 38.19 -6.47
CA ILE A 32 26.62 37.34 -7.53
C ILE A 32 26.88 35.85 -7.24
N ILE A 33 28.04 35.49 -6.69
CA ILE A 33 28.40 34.10 -6.41
C ILE A 33 27.58 33.53 -5.24
N ILE A 34 27.31 34.35 -4.21
CA ILE A 34 26.48 33.94 -3.06
C ILE A 34 25.02 33.76 -3.48
N VAL A 35 24.48 34.59 -4.37
CA VAL A 35 23.11 34.46 -4.86
C VAL A 35 22.96 33.22 -5.77
N VAL A 36 23.93 32.92 -6.63
CA VAL A 36 23.89 31.71 -7.47
C VAL A 36 23.98 30.43 -6.63
N ALA A 37 24.83 30.39 -5.60
CA ALA A 37 24.90 29.25 -4.69
C ALA A 37 23.60 29.04 -3.87
N ALA A 38 22.95 30.12 -3.44
CA ALA A 38 21.67 30.05 -2.73
C ALA A 38 20.52 29.57 -3.63
N VAL A 39 20.48 29.98 -4.90
CA VAL A 39 19.48 29.53 -5.88
C VAL A 39 19.68 28.06 -6.25
N VAL A 40 20.92 27.60 -6.41
CA VAL A 40 21.22 26.17 -6.66
C VAL A 40 20.86 25.29 -5.45
N ALA A 41 21.12 25.75 -4.22
CA ALA A 41 20.71 25.04 -3.01
C ALA A 41 19.18 24.98 -2.81
N MET A 42 18.45 26.02 -3.25
CA MET A 42 16.98 26.01 -3.27
C MET A 42 16.40 25.07 -4.34
N MET A 43 17.08 24.87 -5.47
CA MET A 43 16.61 23.94 -6.51
C MET A 43 16.87 22.46 -6.20
N THR A 44 17.82 22.12 -5.33
CA THR A 44 18.05 20.73 -4.88
C THR A 44 17.08 20.28 -3.76
N SER A 45 16.17 21.14 -3.33
CA SER A 45 15.20 20.85 -2.26
C SER A 45 13.84 20.35 -2.76
N PHE A 46 13.62 20.30 -4.08
CA PHE A 46 12.43 19.65 -4.64
C PHE A 46 12.64 18.13 -4.66
N SER A 47 12.43 17.50 -3.51
CA SER A 47 12.10 16.08 -3.47
C SER A 47 10.84 15.87 -4.30
N VAL A 48 11.00 15.34 -5.51
CA VAL A 48 9.93 14.64 -6.24
C VAL A 48 9.61 13.35 -5.47
N ALA A 49 8.95 13.50 -4.32
CA ALA A 49 8.14 12.46 -3.72
C ALA A 49 6.71 12.61 -4.27
N SER A 50 6.60 12.62 -5.59
CA SER A 50 5.31 12.40 -6.23
C SER A 50 4.99 10.92 -6.12
N MET A 51 3.82 10.63 -5.57
CA MET A 51 3.02 9.42 -5.75
C MET A 51 3.61 8.07 -5.28
N VAL A 52 3.32 7.71 -4.02
CA VAL A 52 2.54 6.52 -3.61
C VAL A 52 2.44 6.50 -2.08
N SER A 53 1.24 6.76 -1.56
CA SER A 53 0.66 6.05 -0.42
C SER A 53 -0.73 6.66 -0.23
N ALA A 54 -1.78 5.94 -0.61
CA ALA A 54 -3.01 6.12 0.16
C ALA A 54 -2.61 5.74 1.58
N GLN A 55 -2.41 6.73 2.44
CA GLN A 55 -1.89 6.59 3.80
C GLN A 55 -2.61 5.40 4.45
N GLN A 56 -1.97 4.22 4.46
CA GLN A 56 -2.47 3.07 5.20
C GLN A 56 -2.52 3.56 6.63
N GLN A 57 -3.74 3.74 7.17
CA GLN A 57 -3.90 4.02 8.59
C GLN A 57 -3.09 2.98 9.36
N PRO A 58 -2.24 3.37 10.33
CA PRO A 58 -1.45 2.43 11.09
C PRO A 58 -2.32 1.27 11.58
N GLY A 59 -2.02 0.05 11.14
CA GLY A 59 -2.81 -1.13 11.48
C GLY A 59 -4.03 -1.45 10.61
N SER A 60 -4.22 -0.77 9.47
CA SER A 60 -5.23 -1.14 8.46
C SER A 60 -4.59 -1.58 7.14
N LYS A 61 -5.14 -2.65 6.56
CA LYS A 61 -4.81 -3.17 5.24
C LYS A 61 -6.08 -3.22 4.40
N PHE A 62 -5.96 -2.98 3.12
CA PHE A 62 -7.10 -2.95 2.21
C PHE A 62 -6.63 -3.27 0.80
N GLY A 63 -7.56 -3.62 -0.07
CA GLY A 63 -7.22 -3.82 -1.47
C GLY A 63 -8.38 -4.36 -2.28
N THR A 64 -8.07 -5.01 -3.39
CA THR A 64 -9.05 -5.59 -4.31
C THR A 64 -9.02 -7.11 -4.30
N ILE A 65 -10.15 -7.70 -4.66
CA ILE A 65 -10.32 -9.12 -5.00
C ILE A 65 -10.39 -9.20 -6.52
N ALA A 66 -9.66 -10.15 -7.11
CA ALA A 66 -9.70 -10.47 -8.53
C ALA A 66 -9.37 -11.96 -8.67
N SER A 67 -10.41 -12.79 -8.76
CA SER A 67 -10.27 -14.25 -8.68
C SER A 67 -11.15 -14.96 -9.69
N LEU A 68 -10.68 -16.11 -10.18
CA LEU A 68 -11.52 -17.09 -10.86
C LEU A 68 -11.95 -18.14 -9.85
N GLN A 69 -13.23 -18.49 -9.84
CA GLN A 69 -13.77 -19.53 -8.97
C GLN A 69 -14.34 -20.68 -9.78
N ASN A 70 -14.14 -21.87 -9.23
CA ASN A 70 -14.55 -23.10 -9.88
C ASN A 70 -16.06 -23.30 -9.74
N GLY A 71 -16.66 -23.85 -10.80
CA GLY A 71 -18.00 -24.42 -10.75
C GLY A 71 -18.00 -25.79 -10.06
N LYS A 72 -19.17 -26.42 -10.04
CA LYS A 72 -19.36 -27.75 -9.44
C LYS A 72 -18.54 -28.85 -10.13
N ASP A 73 -18.15 -28.64 -11.38
CA ASP A 73 -17.32 -29.54 -12.18
C ASP A 73 -15.80 -29.37 -11.91
N GLY A 74 -15.43 -28.46 -11.00
CA GLY A 74 -14.04 -28.16 -10.66
C GLY A 74 -13.31 -27.29 -11.68
N LYS A 75 -14.00 -26.81 -12.73
CA LYS A 75 -13.42 -25.92 -13.75
C LYS A 75 -13.76 -24.47 -13.44
N PRO A 76 -12.93 -23.49 -13.84
CA PRO A 76 -13.27 -22.08 -13.71
C PRO A 76 -14.62 -21.78 -14.37
N ALA A 77 -15.53 -21.19 -13.62
CA ALA A 77 -16.88 -20.84 -14.09
C ALA A 77 -17.30 -19.41 -13.72
N TRP A 78 -16.63 -18.81 -12.74
CA TRP A 78 -17.00 -17.52 -12.17
C TRP A 78 -15.83 -16.56 -12.09
N ILE A 79 -16.12 -15.29 -12.33
CA ILE A 79 -15.25 -14.15 -12.07
C ILE A 79 -15.72 -13.50 -10.78
N VAL A 80 -14.79 -13.29 -9.85
CA VAL A 80 -15.03 -12.57 -8.60
C VAL A 80 -14.16 -11.32 -8.56
N SER A 81 -14.79 -10.16 -8.42
CA SER A 81 -14.10 -8.86 -8.40
C SER A 81 -14.68 -7.95 -7.33
N GLY A 82 -13.84 -7.33 -6.51
CA GLY A 82 -14.33 -6.48 -5.43
C GLY A 82 -13.23 -5.82 -4.62
N ALA A 83 -13.58 -5.42 -3.40
CA ALA A 83 -12.69 -4.77 -2.46
C ALA A 83 -12.83 -5.38 -1.06
N TRP A 84 -11.78 -5.24 -0.27
CA TRP A 84 -11.72 -5.69 1.11
C TRP A 84 -10.97 -4.67 1.98
N ASP A 85 -11.28 -4.71 3.28
CA ASP A 85 -10.69 -3.93 4.35
C ASP A 85 -10.47 -4.82 5.57
N LEU A 86 -9.24 -4.91 6.05
CA LEU A 86 -8.87 -5.51 7.32
C LEU A 86 -8.30 -4.41 8.23
N ARG A 87 -9.02 -4.07 9.29
CA ARG A 87 -8.62 -3.01 10.23
C ARG A 87 -8.16 -3.61 11.55
N ASN A 88 -7.32 -2.86 12.25
CA ASN A 88 -6.75 -3.23 13.55
C ASN A 88 -5.98 -4.57 13.50
N VAL A 89 -5.14 -4.78 12.48
CA VAL A 89 -4.39 -6.04 12.23
C VAL A 89 -3.51 -6.51 13.39
N ASN A 90 -3.13 -5.59 14.29
CA ASN A 90 -2.32 -5.89 15.48
C ASN A 90 -3.16 -6.01 16.78
N SER A 91 -4.49 -5.94 16.67
CA SER A 91 -5.42 -6.07 17.80
C SER A 91 -5.86 -7.52 18.00
N THR A 92 -6.36 -7.83 19.20
CA THR A 92 -7.07 -9.08 19.51
C THR A 92 -8.46 -9.14 18.87
N SER A 93 -8.96 -8.03 18.31
CA SER A 93 -10.26 -7.96 17.64
C SER A 93 -10.17 -7.14 16.34
N PRO A 94 -9.47 -7.66 15.31
CA PRO A 94 -9.48 -7.04 13.98
C PRO A 94 -10.88 -7.13 13.38
N SER A 95 -11.23 -6.14 12.56
CA SER A 95 -12.46 -6.18 11.76
C SER A 95 -12.11 -6.43 10.31
N PHE A 96 -12.85 -7.32 9.66
CA PHE A 96 -12.71 -7.61 8.25
C PHE A 96 -14.05 -7.41 7.56
N ASN A 97 -14.04 -6.62 6.49
CA ASN A 97 -15.19 -6.43 5.61
C ASN A 97 -14.74 -6.64 4.16
N ALA A 98 -15.60 -7.24 3.35
CA ALA A 98 -15.40 -7.32 1.90
C ALA A 98 -16.72 -7.12 1.17
N THR A 99 -16.65 -6.57 -0.04
CA THR A 99 -17.77 -6.48 -0.98
C THR A 99 -17.25 -6.84 -2.36
N PHE A 100 -17.91 -7.78 -3.02
CA PHE A 100 -17.47 -8.26 -4.33
C PHE A 100 -18.66 -8.68 -5.20
N ASN A 101 -18.49 -8.49 -6.50
CA ASN A 101 -19.36 -9.01 -7.53
C ASN A 101 -18.91 -10.42 -7.91
N MET A 102 -19.88 -11.23 -8.33
CA MET A 102 -19.68 -12.55 -8.87
C MET A 102 -20.52 -12.68 -10.15
N VAL A 103 -19.89 -13.14 -11.23
CA VAL A 103 -20.50 -13.26 -12.56
C VAL A 103 -19.94 -14.49 -13.26
N MET A 104 -20.75 -15.21 -14.04
CA MET A 104 -20.26 -16.34 -14.83
C MET A 104 -19.29 -15.86 -15.92
N LEU A 105 -18.40 -16.73 -16.39
CA LEU A 105 -17.43 -16.40 -17.46
C LEU A 105 -18.09 -15.94 -18.78
N ASN A 106 -19.34 -16.34 -19.03
CA ASN A 106 -20.12 -15.89 -20.18
C ASN A 106 -20.85 -14.55 -19.95
N GLY A 107 -20.61 -13.88 -18.82
CA GLY A 107 -21.23 -12.60 -18.45
C GLY A 107 -22.62 -12.70 -17.80
N SER A 108 -23.17 -13.91 -17.63
CA SER A 108 -24.50 -14.10 -17.04
C SER A 108 -24.48 -14.23 -15.50
N ALA A 109 -25.67 -14.17 -14.89
CA ALA A 109 -25.89 -14.22 -13.45
C ALA A 109 -25.05 -13.24 -12.60
N PRO A 110 -24.98 -11.93 -12.94
CA PRO A 110 -24.29 -10.96 -12.12
C PRO A 110 -25.01 -10.79 -10.78
N HIS A 111 -24.26 -10.87 -9.68
CA HIS A 111 -24.76 -10.59 -8.34
C HIS A 111 -23.63 -10.14 -7.40
N LYS A 112 -24.00 -9.61 -6.24
CA LYS A 112 -23.08 -9.00 -5.27
C LYS A 112 -23.15 -9.73 -3.94
N HIS A 113 -22.00 -9.83 -3.28
CA HIS A 113 -21.85 -10.37 -1.94
C HIS A 113 -21.10 -9.42 -1.01
N THR A 114 -21.31 -9.64 0.28
CA THR A 114 -20.65 -8.97 1.39
C THR A 114 -20.18 -10.00 2.40
N ILE A 115 -19.03 -9.73 3.02
CA ILE A 115 -18.50 -10.42 4.19
C ILE A 115 -18.42 -9.38 5.30
N THR A 116 -19.07 -9.63 6.42
CA THR A 116 -19.16 -8.72 7.57
C THR A 116 -19.03 -9.47 8.89
N ASP A 117 -19.01 -8.73 10.00
CA ASP A 117 -19.05 -9.27 11.37
C ASP A 117 -17.94 -10.29 11.65
N PHE A 118 -16.74 -10.05 11.13
CA PHE A 118 -15.61 -10.94 11.37
C PHE A 118 -15.26 -11.01 12.86
N LYS A 119 -15.26 -12.23 13.39
CA LYS A 119 -14.83 -12.56 14.74
C LYS A 119 -13.61 -13.46 14.65
N MET A 120 -12.44 -12.90 14.92
CA MET A 120 -11.17 -13.63 14.93
C MET A 120 -11.17 -14.68 16.04
N THR A 121 -10.64 -15.87 15.73
CA THR A 121 -10.38 -16.94 16.69
C THR A 121 -8.89 -16.99 16.99
N GLY A 122 -8.52 -16.86 18.26
CA GLY A 122 -7.12 -16.90 18.69
C GLY A 122 -6.32 -15.69 18.21
N SER A 123 -5.03 -15.89 17.93
CA SER A 123 -4.14 -14.85 17.40
C SER A 123 -3.80 -15.12 15.94
N PRO A 124 -3.42 -14.09 15.15
CA PRO A 124 -2.99 -14.29 13.77
C PRO A 124 -1.78 -15.23 13.70
N ALA A 125 -1.89 -16.30 12.91
CA ALA A 125 -0.78 -17.21 12.68
C ALA A 125 0.24 -16.53 11.75
N LYS A 126 1.51 -16.44 12.19
CA LYS A 126 2.60 -15.82 11.41
C LYS A 126 3.53 -16.90 10.89
N LYS A 127 3.82 -16.88 9.58
CA LYS A 127 4.81 -17.75 8.94
C LYS A 127 5.58 -16.95 7.89
N ASN A 128 6.88 -16.75 8.10
CA ASN A 128 7.71 -15.89 7.27
C ASN A 128 7.07 -14.49 7.12
N VAL A 129 6.89 -14.02 5.89
CA VAL A 129 6.24 -12.74 5.54
C VAL A 129 4.71 -12.83 5.42
N ALA A 130 4.10 -13.95 5.83
CA ALA A 130 2.66 -14.15 5.77
C ALA A 130 2.01 -14.13 7.17
N SER A 131 0.81 -13.55 7.23
CA SER A 131 -0.05 -13.55 8.41
C SER A 131 -1.44 -14.07 8.04
N THR A 132 -1.96 -15.03 8.80
CA THR A 132 -3.26 -15.64 8.60
C THR A 132 -4.19 -15.30 9.77
N TYR A 133 -5.36 -14.77 9.45
CA TYR A 133 -6.42 -14.43 10.39
C TYR A 133 -7.56 -15.42 10.17
N ASN A 134 -7.78 -16.30 11.15
CA ASN A 134 -8.87 -17.27 11.14
C ASN A 134 -10.01 -16.76 12.02
N GLY A 135 -11.24 -17.06 11.63
CA GLY A 135 -12.40 -16.67 12.42
C GLY A 135 -13.69 -17.04 11.73
N THR A 136 -14.76 -16.39 12.13
CA THR A 136 -16.08 -16.55 11.52
C THR A 136 -16.63 -15.22 11.02
N SER A 137 -17.52 -15.23 10.04
CA SER A 137 -18.17 -14.03 9.50
C SER A 137 -19.62 -14.29 9.11
N THR A 138 -20.34 -13.20 8.89
CA THR A 138 -21.61 -13.18 8.16
C THR A 138 -21.31 -13.06 6.67
N VAL A 139 -21.94 -13.92 5.86
CA VAL A 139 -21.79 -13.94 4.40
C VAL A 139 -23.17 -13.78 3.77
N SER A 140 -23.36 -12.75 2.96
CA SER A 140 -24.63 -12.59 2.23
C SER A 140 -24.76 -13.65 1.14
N LEU A 141 -25.89 -14.35 1.06
CA LEU A 141 -26.25 -15.26 -0.04
C LEU A 141 -27.63 -14.89 -0.61
N LYS A 142 -28.02 -15.52 -1.73
CA LYS A 142 -29.31 -15.28 -2.40
C LYS A 142 -30.52 -15.50 -1.47
N ASN A 143 -30.46 -16.53 -0.62
CA ASN A 143 -31.54 -16.88 0.30
C ASN A 143 -31.46 -16.16 1.66
N GLY A 144 -30.57 -15.17 1.77
CA GLY A 144 -30.32 -14.41 2.99
C GLY A 144 -28.89 -14.59 3.52
N PRO A 145 -28.46 -13.76 4.49
CA PRO A 145 -27.15 -13.88 5.10
C PRO A 145 -27.00 -15.15 5.95
N VAL A 146 -25.84 -15.80 5.85
CA VAL A 146 -25.45 -16.93 6.70
C VAL A 146 -24.41 -16.45 7.70
N THR A 147 -24.67 -16.66 8.99
CA THR A 147 -23.76 -16.28 10.08
C THR A 147 -22.85 -17.44 10.51
N GLY A 148 -21.72 -17.09 11.12
CA GLY A 148 -20.79 -18.06 11.67
C GLY A 148 -20.08 -18.89 10.60
N VAL A 149 -19.92 -18.37 9.39
CA VAL A 149 -19.19 -19.04 8.30
C VAL A 149 -17.69 -18.97 8.62
N PRO A 150 -16.97 -20.10 8.71
CA PRO A 150 -15.53 -20.07 8.87
C PRO A 150 -14.85 -19.40 7.68
N ILE A 151 -13.99 -18.42 7.96
CA ILE A 151 -13.18 -17.75 6.94
C ILE A 151 -11.71 -17.70 7.38
N SER A 152 -10.82 -17.75 6.40
CA SER A 152 -9.37 -17.59 6.61
C SER A 152 -8.84 -16.51 5.67
N ILE A 153 -8.38 -15.40 6.24
CA ILE A 153 -7.78 -14.28 5.51
C ILE A 153 -6.28 -14.38 5.64
N LYS A 154 -5.57 -14.49 4.53
CA LYS A 154 -4.11 -14.59 4.52
C LYS A 154 -3.53 -13.41 3.77
N LEU A 155 -2.75 -12.60 4.47
CA LEU A 155 -1.88 -11.60 3.86
C LEU A 155 -0.54 -12.26 3.55
N MET A 156 -0.10 -12.18 2.30
CA MET A 156 1.10 -12.84 1.79
C MET A 156 2.08 -11.79 1.30
N GLY A 157 3.19 -11.64 2.03
CA GLY A 157 4.18 -10.62 1.72
C GLY A 157 3.57 -9.21 1.72
N PRO A 158 4.13 -8.29 0.92
CA PRO A 158 3.69 -6.90 0.93
C PRO A 158 2.40 -6.64 0.15
N SER A 159 2.01 -7.53 -0.77
CA SER A 159 1.09 -7.15 -1.85
C SER A 159 -0.02 -8.15 -2.15
N ALA A 160 0.07 -9.42 -1.74
CA ALA A 160 -0.95 -10.42 -2.08
C ALA A 160 -1.86 -10.73 -0.88
N MET A 161 -3.11 -11.07 -1.19
CA MET A 161 -4.12 -11.50 -0.22
C MET A 161 -4.88 -12.70 -0.77
N SER A 162 -5.23 -13.64 0.10
CA SER A 162 -6.22 -14.66 -0.21
C SER A 162 -7.26 -14.76 0.90
N MET A 163 -8.49 -15.12 0.55
CA MET A 163 -9.59 -15.38 1.46
C MET A 163 -10.21 -16.73 1.15
N TRP A 164 -10.16 -17.65 2.11
CA TRP A 164 -10.93 -18.88 2.08
C TRP A 164 -12.28 -18.65 2.74
N ILE A 165 -13.36 -19.08 2.10
CA ILE A 165 -14.71 -19.10 2.64
C ILE A 165 -15.13 -20.57 2.70
N ASP A 166 -15.58 -21.04 3.86
CA ASP A 166 -15.94 -22.46 4.01
C ASP A 166 -17.06 -22.88 3.03
N PRO A 167 -16.79 -23.85 2.13
CA PRO A 167 -17.78 -24.30 1.14
C PRO A 167 -18.92 -25.09 1.78
N GLY A 168 -18.70 -25.77 2.92
CA GLY A 168 -19.74 -26.53 3.60
C GLY A 168 -20.86 -25.63 4.14
N LYS A 169 -20.49 -24.50 4.76
CA LYS A 169 -21.41 -23.49 5.29
C LYS A 169 -22.06 -22.61 4.23
N THR A 170 -21.55 -22.61 3.01
CA THR A 170 -22.06 -21.78 1.89
C THR A 170 -22.58 -22.63 0.73
N GLU A 171 -22.77 -23.93 0.93
CA GLU A 171 -23.26 -24.87 -0.10
C GLU A 171 -22.43 -24.84 -1.41
N ASN A 172 -21.11 -24.63 -1.29
CA ASN A 172 -20.17 -24.44 -2.38
C ASN A 172 -20.47 -23.21 -3.28
N HIS A 173 -21.22 -22.21 -2.78
CA HIS A 173 -21.59 -21.02 -3.57
C HIS A 173 -20.38 -20.26 -4.12
N PHE A 174 -19.28 -20.21 -3.37
CA PHE A 174 -18.04 -19.55 -3.78
C PHE A 174 -16.99 -20.50 -4.38
N GLY A 175 -17.32 -21.77 -4.60
CA GLY A 175 -16.38 -22.80 -5.04
C GLY A 175 -15.53 -23.38 -3.90
N ASN A 176 -14.48 -24.12 -4.26
CA ASN A 176 -13.60 -24.86 -3.35
C ASN A 176 -12.14 -24.37 -3.40
N THR A 177 -11.92 -23.14 -3.87
CA THR A 177 -10.60 -22.49 -3.91
C THR A 177 -10.64 -21.16 -3.16
N PRO A 178 -9.51 -20.63 -2.67
CA PRO A 178 -9.48 -19.30 -2.10
C PRO A 178 -9.81 -18.23 -3.16
N LEU A 179 -10.45 -17.14 -2.71
CA LEU A 179 -10.50 -15.89 -3.47
C LEU A 179 -9.13 -15.20 -3.35
N TYR A 180 -8.53 -14.82 -4.48
CA TYR A 180 -7.28 -14.07 -4.50
C TYR A 180 -7.47 -12.60 -4.82
N GLY A 181 -6.52 -11.79 -4.35
CA GLY A 181 -6.53 -10.35 -4.50
C GLY A 181 -5.19 -9.72 -4.16
N VAL A 182 -5.17 -8.39 -4.17
CA VAL A 182 -3.99 -7.59 -3.83
C VAL A 182 -4.26 -6.71 -2.61
N GLN A 183 -3.20 -6.26 -1.95
CA GLN A 183 -3.22 -5.30 -0.83
C GLN A 183 -3.15 -3.84 -1.31
N HIS A 184 -3.71 -3.59 -2.50
CA HIS A 184 -3.72 -2.29 -3.18
C HIS A 184 -5.09 -2.04 -3.81
N ARG A 185 -5.55 -0.79 -3.83
CA ARG A 185 -6.75 -0.40 -4.60
C ARG A 185 -6.31 0.20 -5.92
N VAL A 186 -7.02 -0.17 -6.99
CA VAL A 186 -6.96 0.58 -8.25
C VAL A 186 -7.65 1.92 -7.97
N LYS A 187 -6.92 3.02 -8.18
CA LYS A 187 -7.43 4.38 -8.04
C LYS A 187 -8.05 4.84 -9.34
#